data_AF-A0A183J6D6-F1
#
_entry.id   AF-A0A183J6D6-F1
#
_cell.length_a   1.000
_cell.length_b   1.000
_cell.length_c   1.000
_cell.angle_alpha   90.00
_cell.angle_beta   90.00
_cell.angle_gamma   90.00
#
_symmetry.space_group_name_H-M   'P 1'
#
loop_
_entity.id
_entity.type
_entity.pdbx_description
1 polymer ?
#
loop_
_entity_poly.entity_id
_entity_poly.type
_entity_poly.pdbx_seq_one_letter_code
_entity_poly.pdbx_strand_id
1 'polypeptide(L)'
;MMLFVPVAQRPFNQQRKKSLLSGSKTIGCCGPPTTFTKLYHRPTWKTARSTRGQNVGIGHSQDKHKSTKEKVTRIIMAIFRNLLEKPEDREIIRENAIQMVQCQVYKTLELIMSKAYDDPEFNEDTQFVTEQLQSSYFFSSFDEYLTELKSGRLQWSPVHKTEKFWKENVQRFNEKNFELIKILVKILEVTNDPLVLCVAAHDLGQYVRHYPRGKTVIEQLNGKQMVMRLLTHEDPNVRYHALLAIQKIMVHNW
;
A
#
# COMPACT_ATOMS: atom_id res chain seq x y z
N MET A 1 -46.19 -42.95 -15.45
CA MET A 1 -46.74 -42.11 -14.36
C MET A 1 -45.99 -40.78 -14.40
N MET A 2 -46.55 -39.78 -15.09
CA MET A 2 -47.19 -38.58 -14.49
C MET A 2 -46.18 -37.76 -13.67
N LEU A 3 -45.51 -36.74 -14.24
CA LEU A 3 -45.94 -35.34 -14.42
C LEU A 3 -46.24 -34.63 -13.09
N PHE A 4 -45.56 -33.50 -12.81
CA PHE A 4 -46.13 -32.15 -12.65
C PHE A 4 -45.07 -31.11 -12.21
N VAL A 5 -44.99 -30.02 -12.97
CA VAL A 5 -44.40 -28.70 -12.65
C VAL A 5 -45.59 -27.69 -12.74
N PRO A 6 -45.42 -26.37 -12.58
CA PRO A 6 -45.41 -25.49 -11.39
C PRO A 6 -46.66 -24.56 -11.28
N VAL A 7 -46.83 -23.80 -10.19
CA VAL A 7 -47.70 -22.58 -10.07
C VAL A 7 -47.11 -21.72 -8.92
N ALA A 8 -46.58 -20.49 -9.01
CA ALA A 8 -46.97 -19.19 -9.60
C ALA A 8 -48.08 -18.43 -8.85
N GLN A 9 -47.75 -17.29 -8.19
CA GLN A 9 -48.41 -15.97 -8.37
C GLN A 9 -47.91 -14.87 -7.39
N ARG A 10 -47.62 -13.68 -7.97
CA ARG A 10 -47.44 -12.35 -7.33
C ARG A 10 -48.85 -11.71 -7.13
N PRO A 11 -49.06 -10.38 -7.01
CA PRO A 11 -48.36 -9.25 -6.35
C PRO A 11 -49.33 -8.42 -5.44
N PHE A 12 -48.88 -7.40 -4.69
CA PHE A 12 -49.62 -6.11 -4.63
C PHE A 12 -48.82 -4.96 -3.98
N ASN A 13 -49.23 -3.77 -4.37
CA ASN A 13 -48.60 -2.45 -4.33
C ASN A 13 -49.09 -1.63 -3.11
N GLN A 14 -48.42 -0.51 -2.80
CA GLN A 14 -49.01 0.85 -2.86
C GLN A 14 -48.63 1.85 -1.74
N GLN A 15 -48.14 3.02 -2.21
CA GLN A 15 -48.23 4.41 -1.70
C GLN A 15 -47.36 4.86 -0.50
N ARG A 16 -46.43 5.84 -0.64
CA ARG A 16 -46.53 7.32 -0.88
C ARG A 16 -47.29 8.12 0.19
N LYS A 17 -46.59 9.06 0.85
CA LYS A 17 -46.89 10.53 1.02
C LYS A 17 -45.81 11.18 1.91
N LYS A 18 -45.05 12.19 1.43
CA LYS A 18 -45.28 13.66 1.49
C LYS A 18 -45.11 14.23 2.92
N SER A 19 -44.02 14.94 3.22
CA SER A 19 -43.78 16.41 3.09
C SER A 19 -44.41 17.27 4.20
N LEU A 20 -43.61 18.16 4.79
CA LEU A 20 -43.89 19.46 5.46
C LEU A 20 -42.51 19.90 6.01
N LEU A 21 -41.76 20.93 5.61
CA LEU A 21 -41.96 22.32 5.17
C LEU A 21 -42.75 23.22 6.15
N SER A 22 -42.15 24.40 6.37
CA SER A 22 -42.59 25.64 7.07
C SER A 22 -42.05 25.81 8.50
N GLY A 23 -41.55 26.97 8.93
CA GLY A 23 -41.32 28.28 8.31
C GLY A 23 -40.29 29.04 9.17
N SER A 24 -39.35 29.79 8.60
CA SER A 24 -39.49 31.21 8.24
C SER A 24 -40.02 32.10 9.38
N LYS A 25 -39.14 32.93 9.95
CA LYS A 25 -39.41 34.34 10.22
C LYS A 25 -38.11 35.14 10.36
N THR A 26 -38.12 36.26 9.68
CA THR A 26 -37.08 37.24 9.40
C THR A 26 -37.35 38.55 10.19
N ILE A 27 -36.39 39.49 10.11
CA ILE A 27 -36.49 40.96 10.31
C ILE A 27 -36.35 41.41 11.79
N GLY A 28 -35.58 42.45 12.18
CA GLY A 28 -34.79 43.49 11.49
C GLY A 28 -33.89 44.21 12.53
N CYS A 29 -32.75 44.80 12.15
CA CYS A 29 -32.50 46.20 11.75
C CYS A 29 -32.31 47.22 12.91
N CYS A 30 -31.37 48.16 12.68
CA CYS A 30 -31.03 49.39 13.45
C CYS A 30 -30.15 49.16 14.70
N GLY A 31 -29.02 49.82 14.99
CA GLY A 31 -28.29 51.01 14.51
C GLY A 31 -27.37 51.45 15.69
N PRO A 32 -26.25 52.19 15.47
CA PRO A 32 -25.13 52.37 16.42
C PRO A 32 -25.32 53.64 17.31
N PRO A 33 -24.46 53.95 18.33
CA PRO A 33 -23.16 54.59 18.07
C PRO A 33 -22.03 54.45 19.13
N THR A 34 -20.84 54.91 18.70
CA THR A 34 -19.82 55.73 19.42
C THR A 34 -18.66 55.11 20.23
N THR A 35 -17.46 55.38 19.66
CA THR A 35 -16.18 55.84 20.26
C THR A 35 -15.33 54.91 21.13
N PHE A 36 -14.15 54.55 20.60
CA PHE A 36 -12.88 55.02 21.17
C PHE A 36 -11.77 55.06 20.11
N THR A 37 -10.84 56.01 20.27
CA THR A 37 -9.97 56.56 19.23
C THR A 37 -8.49 56.32 19.59
N LYS A 38 -7.62 56.26 18.56
CA LYS A 38 -6.15 56.46 18.55
C LYS A 38 -5.31 55.27 19.08
N LEU A 39 -4.17 54.87 18.51
CA LEU A 39 -3.13 55.62 17.81
C LEU A 39 -2.56 54.87 16.58
N TYR A 40 -2.34 55.64 15.50
CA TYR A 40 -1.35 55.37 14.46
C TYR A 40 -0.06 56.15 14.78
N HIS A 41 1.11 55.54 14.59
CA HIS A 41 2.35 56.26 14.32
C HIS A 41 2.90 55.82 12.97
N ARG A 42 3.04 56.78 12.05
CA ARG A 42 3.64 56.66 10.72
C ARG A 42 4.78 57.68 10.66
N PRO A 43 6.02 57.32 10.31
CA PRO A 43 7.05 58.31 10.05
C PRO A 43 6.95 58.80 8.59
N THR A 44 6.93 60.12 8.44
CA THR A 44 7.10 60.85 7.18
C THR A 44 8.57 61.18 6.97
N TRP A 45 9.08 61.06 5.74
CA TRP A 45 10.15 61.91 5.27
C TRP A 45 9.91 62.29 3.81
N LYS A 46 9.84 63.61 3.59
CA LYS A 46 9.74 64.28 2.30
C LYS A 46 11.15 64.46 1.71
N THR A 47 11.25 64.23 0.40
CA THR A 47 12.11 64.87 -0.60
C THR A 47 13.45 65.47 -0.17
N ALA A 48 14.54 64.85 -0.65
CA ALA A 48 15.78 65.53 -0.94
C ALA A 48 16.38 65.05 -2.28
N ARG A 49 16.70 66.04 -3.12
CA ARG A 49 17.83 66.13 -4.05
C ARG A 49 17.69 65.65 -5.51
N SER A 50 17.72 66.66 -6.37
CA SER A 50 18.37 66.71 -7.69
C SER A 50 19.76 66.05 -7.70
N THR A 51 20.01 65.16 -8.67
CA THR A 51 21.17 65.22 -9.59
C THR A 51 21.01 64.17 -10.69
N ARG A 52 21.27 64.57 -11.94
CA ARG A 52 21.45 63.68 -13.09
C ARG A 52 22.54 62.64 -12.83
N GLY A 53 22.36 61.44 -13.38
CA GLY A 53 23.46 60.57 -13.78
C GLY A 53 23.31 59.10 -13.40
N GLN A 54 23.35 58.27 -14.44
CA GLN A 54 23.74 56.84 -14.47
C GLN A 54 22.65 55.77 -14.34
N ASN A 55 22.52 55.04 -15.46
CA ASN A 55 21.91 53.73 -15.62
C ASN A 55 22.29 52.77 -14.49
N VAL A 56 21.28 52.18 -13.85
CA VAL A 56 21.33 50.77 -13.45
C VAL A 56 19.97 50.20 -13.80
N GLY A 57 19.93 49.31 -14.80
CA GLY A 57 18.75 48.55 -15.14
C GLY A 57 18.39 47.66 -13.96
N ILE A 58 17.36 48.04 -13.21
CA ILE A 58 16.75 47.16 -12.22
C ILE A 58 15.89 46.19 -13.01
N GLY A 59 16.44 44.99 -13.22
CA GLY A 59 15.68 43.86 -13.72
C GLY A 59 14.42 43.69 -12.90
N HIS A 60 13.28 43.73 -13.55
CA HIS A 60 12.05 43.18 -13.01
C HIS A 60 12.25 41.67 -12.85
N SER A 61 12.78 41.25 -11.71
CA SER A 61 12.60 39.89 -11.22
C SER A 61 11.10 39.70 -11.03
N GLN A 62 10.48 39.05 -12.01
CA GLN A 62 9.11 38.57 -11.92
C GLN A 62 9.03 37.57 -10.77
N ASP A 63 8.62 38.02 -9.59
CA ASP A 63 8.15 37.15 -8.53
C ASP A 63 6.85 36.49 -9.03
N LYS A 64 6.98 35.39 -9.78
CA LYS A 64 5.85 34.47 -10.06
C LYS A 64 5.30 34.08 -8.69
N HIS A 65 4.15 34.62 -8.29
CA HIS A 65 3.44 34.19 -7.10
C HIS A 65 3.03 32.72 -7.27
N LYS A 66 3.93 31.78 -6.93
CA LYS A 66 3.65 30.33 -6.88
C LYS A 66 2.45 30.12 -5.96
N SER A 67 1.50 29.31 -6.41
CA SER A 67 0.27 29.12 -5.64
C SER A 67 0.59 28.51 -4.27
N THR A 68 -0.22 28.80 -3.25
CA THR A 68 -0.04 28.21 -1.91
C THR A 68 0.03 26.67 -1.97
N LYS A 69 -0.71 26.06 -2.91
CA LYS A 69 -0.69 24.61 -3.13
C LYS A 69 0.68 24.12 -3.59
N GLU A 70 1.31 24.80 -4.55
CA GLU A 70 2.64 24.42 -5.06
C GLU A 70 3.72 24.55 -3.99
N LYS A 71 3.63 25.59 -3.14
CA LYS A 71 4.57 25.77 -2.02
C LYS A 71 4.47 24.61 -1.03
N VAL A 72 3.25 24.19 -0.68
CA VAL A 72 3.02 23.06 0.22
C VAL A 72 3.52 21.75 -0.40
N THR A 73 3.26 21.51 -1.68
CA THR A 73 3.74 20.30 -2.36
C THR A 73 5.26 20.21 -2.37
N ARG A 74 5.98 21.33 -2.54
CA ARG A 74 7.45 21.37 -2.47
C ARG A 74 7.98 21.00 -1.10
N ILE A 75 7.38 21.55 -0.05
CA ILE A 75 7.76 21.25 1.33
C ILE A 75 7.55 19.76 1.64
N ILE A 76 6.41 19.20 1.22
CA ILE A 76 6.12 17.77 1.39
C ILE A 76 7.16 16.90 0.66
N MET A 77 7.55 17.28 -0.57
CA MET A 77 8.55 16.51 -1.32
C MET A 77 9.92 16.53 -0.65
N ALA A 78 10.35 17.70 -0.18
CA ALA A 78 11.60 17.84 0.58
C ALA A 78 11.57 17.00 1.88
N ILE A 79 10.42 16.92 2.56
CA ILE A 79 10.25 16.04 3.72
C ILE A 79 10.41 14.57 3.32
N PHE A 80 9.79 14.12 2.23
CA PHE A 80 9.93 12.74 1.77
C PHE A 80 11.37 12.39 1.39
N ARG A 81 12.08 13.27 0.67
CA ARG A 81 13.51 13.09 0.39
C ARG A 81 14.31 12.96 1.69
N ASN A 82 14.08 13.86 2.64
CA ASN A 82 14.80 13.82 3.93
C ASN A 82 14.54 12.55 4.73
N LEU A 83 13.31 12.02 4.73
CA LEU A 83 12.97 10.77 5.42
C LEU A 83 13.63 9.53 4.79
N LEU A 84 14.00 9.61 3.51
CA LEU A 84 14.64 8.52 2.77
C LEU A 84 16.17 8.65 2.71
N GLU A 85 16.71 9.86 2.79
CA GLU A 85 18.15 10.13 2.61
C GLU A 85 18.91 10.32 3.93
N LYS A 86 18.29 10.94 4.94
CA LYS A 86 19.00 11.36 6.16
C LYS A 86 19.18 10.30 7.26
N PRO A 87 18.26 9.36 7.50
CA PRO A 87 18.47 8.37 8.56
C PRO A 87 19.69 7.49 8.28
N GLU A 88 20.53 7.23 9.28
CA GLU A 88 21.68 6.33 9.14
C GLU A 88 21.26 4.85 9.19
N ASP A 89 20.17 4.56 9.90
CA ASP A 89 19.60 3.23 10.02
C ASP A 89 18.77 2.86 8.79
N ARG A 90 19.19 1.79 8.10
CA ARG A 90 18.52 1.28 6.91
C ARG A 90 17.11 0.76 7.18
N GLU A 91 16.81 0.25 8.38
CA GLU A 91 15.46 -0.19 8.72
C GLU A 91 14.49 0.98 8.81
N ILE A 92 14.93 2.13 9.34
CA ILE A 92 14.09 3.34 9.41
C ILE A 92 13.77 3.87 8.01
N ILE A 93 14.77 3.93 7.12
CA ILE A 93 14.55 4.30 5.71
C ILE A 93 13.52 3.36 5.07
N ARG A 94 13.67 2.05 5.34
CA ARG A 94 12.78 1.03 4.81
C ARG A 94 11.35 1.18 5.29
N GLU A 95 11.14 1.38 6.59
CA GLU A 95 9.82 1.61 7.16
C GLU A 95 9.16 2.87 6.58
N ASN A 96 9.91 3.96 6.45
CA ASN A 96 9.44 5.19 5.83
C ASN A 96 8.99 4.96 4.38
N ALA A 97 9.80 4.25 3.58
CA ALA A 97 9.48 3.92 2.19
C ALA A 97 8.20 3.07 2.09
N ILE A 98 8.06 2.03 2.92
CA ILE A 98 6.85 1.19 2.95
C ILE A 98 5.61 2.02 3.27
N GLN A 99 5.68 2.88 4.29
CA GLN A 99 4.55 3.73 4.70
C GLN A 99 4.13 4.69 3.57
N MET A 100 5.08 5.26 2.84
CA MET A 100 4.80 6.10 1.67
C MET A 100 4.09 5.32 0.56
N VAL A 101 4.53 4.08 0.27
CA VAL A 101 3.87 3.21 -0.72
C VAL A 101 2.44 2.87 -0.29
N GLN A 102 2.23 2.51 0.98
CA GLN A 102 0.90 2.18 1.52
C GLN A 102 -0.06 3.37 1.44
N CYS A 103 0.43 4.58 1.71
CA CYS A 103 -0.32 5.83 1.59
C CYS A 103 -0.56 6.29 0.13
N GLN A 104 -0.22 5.46 -0.87
CA GLN A 104 -0.37 5.77 -2.29
C GLN A 104 0.45 6.98 -2.76
N VAL A 105 1.57 7.28 -2.08
CA VAL A 105 2.47 8.38 -2.48
C VAL A 105 3.03 8.13 -3.87
N TYR A 106 3.41 6.89 -4.18
CA TYR A 106 3.95 6.52 -5.50
C TYR A 106 3.01 6.87 -6.67
N LYS A 107 1.71 6.56 -6.57
CA LYS A 107 0.71 6.95 -7.59
C LYS A 107 0.60 8.46 -7.74
N THR A 108 0.77 9.20 -6.64
CA THR A 108 0.77 10.66 -6.66
C THR A 108 2.03 11.19 -7.35
N LEU A 109 3.18 10.56 -7.16
CA LEU A 109 4.42 10.90 -7.84
C LEU A 109 4.30 10.71 -9.36
N GLU A 110 3.69 9.63 -9.84
CA GLU A 110 3.44 9.43 -11.28
C GLU A 110 2.61 10.58 -11.88
N LEU A 111 1.59 11.04 -11.16
CA LEU A 111 0.78 12.19 -11.57
C LEU A 111 1.57 13.51 -11.54
N ILE A 112 2.46 13.69 -10.55
CA ILE A 112 3.32 14.88 -10.45
C ILE A 112 4.35 14.88 -11.59
N MET A 113 4.99 13.75 -11.88
CA MET A 113 5.97 13.62 -12.97
C MET A 113 5.36 13.83 -14.35
N SER A 114 4.07 13.51 -14.53
CA SER A 114 3.37 13.81 -15.79
C SER A 114 3.23 15.32 -16.07
N LYS A 115 3.43 16.17 -15.05
CA LYS A 115 3.40 17.62 -15.16
C LYS A 115 4.82 18.17 -15.11
N ALA A 116 5.19 18.96 -16.11
CA ALA A 116 6.45 19.69 -16.08
C ALA A 116 6.37 20.86 -15.09
N TYR A 117 7.22 20.87 -14.08
CA TYR A 117 7.39 22.01 -13.17
C TYR A 117 8.64 22.80 -13.54
N ASP A 118 8.55 24.14 -13.51
CA ASP A 118 9.65 25.06 -13.85
C ASP A 118 10.84 25.01 -12.89
N ASP A 119 10.76 24.24 -11.81
CA ASP A 119 11.71 24.28 -10.71
C ASP A 119 12.58 23.03 -10.67
N PRO A 120 13.88 23.17 -10.95
CA PRO A 120 14.78 22.03 -11.07
C PRO A 120 14.91 21.20 -9.79
N GLU A 121 14.98 21.85 -8.63
CA GLU A 121 15.16 21.18 -7.33
C GLU A 121 13.97 20.27 -7.03
N PHE A 122 12.75 20.75 -7.30
CA PHE A 122 11.56 19.94 -7.09
C PHE A 122 11.46 18.73 -8.03
N ASN A 123 11.91 18.89 -9.29
CA ASN A 123 11.94 17.78 -10.23
C ASN A 123 12.97 16.72 -9.80
N GLU A 124 14.15 17.16 -9.32
CA GLU A 124 15.18 16.28 -8.78
C GLU A 124 14.68 15.52 -7.55
N ASP A 125 14.05 16.21 -6.59
CA ASP A 125 13.47 15.58 -5.40
C ASP A 125 12.39 14.55 -5.79
N THR A 126 11.52 14.90 -6.72
CA THR A 126 10.45 14.02 -7.19
C THR A 126 11.04 12.77 -7.85
N GLN A 127 12.07 12.93 -8.68
CA GLN A 127 12.76 11.82 -9.32
C GLN A 127 13.45 10.93 -8.28
N PHE A 128 14.20 11.51 -7.34
CA PHE A 128 14.87 10.76 -6.27
C PHE A 128 13.89 9.92 -5.46
N VAL A 129 12.81 10.54 -4.96
CA VAL A 129 11.81 9.82 -4.15
C VAL A 129 11.14 8.71 -4.98
N THR A 130 10.86 8.96 -6.27
CA THR A 130 10.27 7.93 -7.14
C THR A 130 11.21 6.75 -7.33
N GLU A 131 12.48 6.99 -7.66
CA GLU A 131 13.49 5.95 -7.85
C GLU A 131 13.72 5.13 -6.57
N GLN A 132 13.76 5.81 -5.42
CA GLN A 132 13.83 5.12 -4.13
C GLN A 132 12.58 4.24 -3.95
N LEU A 133 11.36 4.79 -4.02
CA LEU A 133 10.14 3.99 -3.78
C LEU A 133 9.93 2.84 -4.78
N GLN A 134 10.50 2.91 -5.99
CA GLN A 134 10.51 1.82 -6.97
C GLN A 134 11.48 0.68 -6.62
N SER A 135 12.46 0.93 -5.77
CA SER A 135 13.45 -0.08 -5.40
C SER A 135 12.80 -1.23 -4.62
N SER A 136 12.93 -2.46 -5.14
CA SER A 136 12.45 -3.69 -4.50
C SER A 136 13.09 -3.93 -3.13
N TYR A 137 14.22 -3.29 -2.84
CA TYR A 137 14.92 -3.32 -1.56
C TYR A 137 14.03 -2.94 -0.37
N PHE A 138 12.99 -2.13 -0.59
CA PHE A 138 12.15 -1.64 0.50
C PHE A 138 11.08 -2.63 0.97
N PHE A 139 10.75 -3.65 0.17
CA PHE A 139 9.85 -4.71 0.60
C PHE A 139 10.66 -5.76 1.37
N SER A 140 10.24 -6.11 2.58
CA SER A 140 10.81 -7.31 3.22
C SER A 140 10.54 -8.50 2.31
N SER A 141 11.50 -9.43 2.19
CA SER A 141 11.27 -10.72 1.54
C SER A 141 10.04 -11.44 2.12
N PHE A 142 9.71 -11.19 3.39
CA PHE A 142 8.47 -11.69 4.00
C PHE A 142 7.23 -10.92 3.56
N ASP A 143 7.30 -9.61 3.36
CA ASP A 143 6.15 -8.83 2.87
C ASP A 143 5.83 -9.17 1.41
N GLU A 144 6.85 -9.43 0.60
CA GLU A 144 6.71 -10.00 -0.75
C GLU A 144 5.99 -11.35 -0.68
N TYR A 145 6.48 -12.27 0.17
CA TYR A 145 5.83 -13.57 0.40
C TYR A 145 4.36 -13.44 0.83
N LEU A 146 4.06 -12.55 1.79
CA LEU A 146 2.70 -12.32 2.26
C LEU A 146 1.79 -11.77 1.15
N THR A 147 2.31 -10.93 0.29
CA THR A 147 1.57 -10.35 -0.83
C THR A 147 1.23 -11.43 -1.86
N GLU A 148 2.20 -12.26 -2.23
CA GLU A 148 2.00 -13.40 -3.14
C GLU A 148 0.97 -14.37 -2.54
N LEU A 149 1.16 -14.76 -1.28
CA LEU A 149 0.29 -15.72 -0.60
C LEU A 149 -1.16 -15.23 -0.47
N LYS A 150 -1.36 -13.97 -0.03
CA LYS A 150 -2.71 -13.40 0.11
C LYS A 150 -3.40 -13.18 -1.23
N SER A 151 -2.64 -12.90 -2.28
CA SER A 151 -3.19 -12.78 -3.64
C SER A 151 -3.56 -14.14 -4.25
N GLY A 152 -3.03 -15.24 -3.71
CA GLY A 152 -3.18 -16.59 -4.26
C GLY A 152 -2.38 -16.83 -5.54
N ARG A 153 -1.54 -15.88 -5.96
CA ARG A 153 -0.72 -15.94 -7.18
C ARG A 153 0.74 -16.22 -6.81
N LEU A 154 1.00 -17.45 -6.40
CA LEU A 154 2.35 -17.88 -6.05
C LEU A 154 3.20 -18.07 -7.30
N GLN A 155 4.45 -17.64 -7.24
CA GLN A 155 5.42 -17.78 -8.33
C GLN A 155 6.79 -18.16 -7.78
N TRP A 156 7.64 -18.75 -8.62
CA TRP A 156 8.99 -19.12 -8.21
C TRP A 156 9.89 -17.88 -8.05
N SER A 157 10.03 -17.41 -6.82
CA SER A 157 10.91 -16.30 -6.43
C SER A 157 11.91 -16.74 -5.34
N PRO A 158 12.94 -15.92 -5.02
CA PRO A 158 13.92 -16.24 -3.99
C PRO A 158 13.31 -16.51 -2.60
N VAL A 159 12.14 -15.94 -2.28
CA VAL A 159 11.47 -16.13 -0.99
C VAL A 159 11.04 -17.58 -0.77
N HIS A 160 10.70 -18.31 -1.84
CA HIS A 160 10.37 -19.74 -1.75
C HIS A 160 11.62 -20.63 -1.71
N LYS A 161 12.68 -20.24 -2.44
CA LYS A 161 13.84 -21.10 -2.71
C LYS A 161 14.96 -20.99 -1.68
N THR A 162 15.17 -19.81 -1.10
CA THR A 162 16.35 -19.55 -0.26
C THR A 162 16.15 -20.08 1.15
N GLU A 163 17.12 -20.84 1.66
CA GLU A 163 17.08 -21.37 3.02
C GLU A 163 17.12 -20.25 4.07
N LYS A 164 17.82 -19.15 3.77
CA LYS A 164 17.91 -17.95 4.62
C LYS A 164 16.52 -17.41 4.97
N PHE A 165 15.63 -17.27 3.98
CA PHE A 165 14.26 -16.82 4.20
C PHE A 165 13.53 -17.68 5.23
N TRP A 166 13.58 -19.00 5.08
CA TRP A 166 12.87 -19.93 5.95
C TRP A 166 13.46 -19.94 7.36
N LYS A 167 14.79 -19.90 7.52
CA LYS A 167 15.43 -19.81 8.84
C LYS A 167 15.02 -18.56 9.61
N GLU A 168 14.91 -17.43 8.94
CA GLU A 168 14.56 -16.15 9.56
C GLU A 168 13.07 -16.03 9.86
N ASN A 169 12.19 -16.54 8.97
CA ASN A 169 10.77 -16.22 9.01
C ASN A 169 9.84 -17.36 9.45
N VAL A 170 10.31 -18.60 9.58
CA VAL A 170 9.42 -19.75 9.87
C VAL A 170 8.60 -19.57 11.14
N GLN A 171 9.13 -18.89 12.16
CA GLN A 171 8.39 -18.62 13.41
C GLN A 171 7.15 -17.74 13.16
N ARG A 172 7.23 -16.82 12.20
CA ARG A 172 6.14 -15.90 11.85
C ARG A 172 4.95 -16.62 11.19
N PHE A 173 5.17 -17.79 10.61
CA PHE A 173 4.08 -18.64 10.07
C PHE A 173 3.15 -19.19 11.17
N ASN A 174 3.60 -19.17 12.43
CA ASN A 174 2.82 -19.63 13.58
C ASN A 174 1.92 -18.54 14.17
N GLU A 175 2.14 -17.28 13.77
CA GLU A 175 1.35 -16.14 14.22
C GLU A 175 -0.12 -16.27 13.78
N LYS A 176 -1.00 -15.53 14.48
CA LYS A 176 -2.44 -15.45 14.17
C LYS A 176 -3.10 -16.83 14.00
N ASN A 177 -2.72 -17.77 14.87
CA ASN A 177 -3.23 -19.14 14.85
C ASN A 177 -2.99 -19.82 13.48
N PHE A 178 -1.74 -19.79 13.02
CA PHE A 178 -1.28 -20.44 11.79
C PHE A 178 -2.03 -19.97 10.53
N GLU A 179 -2.37 -18.68 10.46
CA GLU A 179 -3.14 -18.10 9.35
C GLU A 179 -2.49 -18.37 7.99
N LEU A 180 -1.17 -18.20 7.88
CA LEU A 180 -0.44 -18.39 6.63
C LEU A 180 -0.48 -19.85 6.15
N ILE A 181 -0.37 -20.79 7.08
CA ILE A 181 -0.47 -22.23 6.78
C ILE A 181 -1.88 -22.58 6.31
N LYS A 182 -2.92 -22.01 6.96
CA LYS A 182 -4.31 -22.21 6.54
C LYS A 182 -4.54 -21.68 5.12
N ILE A 183 -3.97 -20.53 4.76
CA ILE A 183 -4.06 -19.98 3.41
C ILE A 183 -3.36 -20.91 2.40
N LEU A 184 -2.14 -21.39 2.70
CA LEU A 184 -1.44 -22.36 1.84
C LEU A 184 -2.27 -23.63 1.60
N VAL A 185 -2.82 -24.21 2.67
CA VAL A 185 -3.69 -25.40 2.55
C VAL A 185 -4.93 -25.08 1.71
N LYS A 186 -5.52 -23.89 1.88
CA LYS A 186 -6.68 -23.47 1.09
C LYS A 186 -6.36 -23.31 -0.39
N ILE A 187 -5.18 -22.79 -0.72
CA ILE A 187 -4.70 -22.68 -2.11
C ILE A 187 -4.60 -24.07 -2.75
N LEU A 188 -4.06 -25.07 -2.05
CA LEU A 188 -3.99 -26.45 -2.54
C LEU A 188 -5.37 -27.08 -2.79
N GLU A 189 -6.39 -26.64 -2.06
CA GLU A 189 -7.75 -27.15 -2.20
C GLU A 189 -8.47 -26.54 -3.41
N VAL A 190 -8.33 -25.23 -3.62
CA VAL A 190 -9.16 -24.44 -4.55
C VAL A 190 -8.53 -24.25 -5.92
N THR A 191 -7.21 -24.13 -6.00
CA THR A 191 -6.50 -23.79 -7.23
C THR A 191 -6.22 -25.03 -8.08
N ASN A 192 -6.34 -24.89 -9.40
CA ASN A 192 -5.96 -25.92 -10.39
C ASN A 192 -4.72 -25.52 -11.22
N ASP A 193 -4.13 -24.35 -10.97
CA ASP A 193 -2.91 -23.90 -11.63
C ASP A 193 -1.72 -24.78 -11.17
N PRO A 194 -1.08 -25.55 -12.08
CA PRO A 194 0.03 -26.42 -11.73
C PRO A 194 1.20 -25.68 -11.07
N LEU A 195 1.50 -24.45 -11.51
CA LEU A 195 2.61 -23.68 -10.96
C LEU A 195 2.35 -23.32 -9.50
N VAL A 196 1.18 -22.79 -9.20
CA VAL A 196 0.79 -22.39 -7.85
C VAL A 196 0.75 -23.61 -6.92
N LEU A 197 0.23 -24.75 -7.41
CA LEU A 197 0.24 -26.01 -6.66
C LEU A 197 1.65 -26.49 -6.34
N CYS A 198 2.59 -26.40 -7.30
CA CYS A 198 4.00 -26.75 -7.07
C CYS A 198 4.63 -25.91 -5.95
N VAL A 199 4.45 -24.58 -6.03
CA VAL A 199 5.03 -23.64 -5.05
C VAL A 199 4.39 -23.85 -3.67
N ALA A 200 3.07 -23.94 -3.58
CA ALA A 200 2.37 -24.15 -2.33
C ALA A 200 2.75 -25.50 -1.66
N ALA A 201 2.83 -26.59 -2.43
CA ALA A 201 3.25 -27.88 -1.89
C ALA A 201 4.70 -27.82 -1.38
N HIS A 202 5.59 -27.20 -2.16
CA HIS A 202 6.98 -26.98 -1.77
C HIS A 202 7.10 -26.22 -0.45
N ASP A 203 6.36 -25.12 -0.30
CA ASP A 203 6.38 -24.26 0.88
C ASP A 203 5.93 -24.98 2.16
N LEU A 204 4.87 -25.80 2.09
CA LEU A 204 4.46 -26.63 3.23
C LEU A 204 5.58 -27.58 3.66
N GLY A 205 6.31 -28.15 2.71
CA GLY A 205 7.48 -28.97 3.01
C GLY A 205 8.62 -28.18 3.67
N GLN A 206 8.88 -26.95 3.20
CA GLN A 206 9.91 -26.08 3.78
C GLN A 206 9.56 -25.63 5.21
N TYR A 207 8.29 -25.32 5.47
CA TYR A 207 7.81 -25.00 6.80
C TYR A 207 8.09 -26.14 7.79
N VAL A 208 7.74 -27.38 7.45
CA VAL A 208 8.00 -28.54 8.33
C VAL A 208 9.50 -28.80 8.53
N ARG A 209 10.30 -28.62 7.47
CA ARG A 209 11.77 -28.76 7.56
C ARG A 209 12.40 -27.79 8.56
N HIS A 210 11.93 -26.54 8.61
CA HIS A 210 12.51 -25.50 9.46
C HIS A 210 11.80 -25.35 10.81
N TYR A 211 10.62 -25.98 10.96
CA TYR A 211 9.88 -26.01 12.21
C TYR A 211 9.38 -27.43 12.49
N PRO A 212 10.14 -28.24 13.26
CA PRO A 212 9.82 -29.65 13.51
C PRO A 212 8.43 -29.89 14.12
N ARG A 213 7.97 -28.96 14.99
CA ARG A 213 6.60 -28.98 15.56
C ARG A 213 5.51 -28.72 14.52
N GLY A 214 5.88 -28.19 13.35
CA GLY A 214 4.99 -27.90 12.23
C GLY A 214 4.32 -29.14 11.66
N LYS A 215 4.90 -30.34 11.84
CA LYS A 215 4.27 -31.60 11.43
C LYS A 215 2.89 -31.78 12.06
N THR A 216 2.78 -31.59 13.37
CA THR A 216 1.50 -31.68 14.09
C THR A 216 0.50 -30.64 13.60
N VAL A 217 0.98 -29.42 13.31
CA VAL A 217 0.14 -28.33 12.77
C VAL A 217 -0.40 -28.69 11.38
N ILE A 218 0.45 -29.19 10.48
CA ILE A 218 0.07 -29.61 9.13
C ILE A 218 -0.92 -30.78 9.15
N GLU A 219 -0.77 -31.71 10.08
CA GLU A 219 -1.71 -32.81 10.27
C GLU A 219 -3.07 -32.31 10.79
N GLN A 220 -3.09 -31.42 11.78
CA GLN A 220 -4.32 -30.81 12.32
C GLN A 220 -5.08 -29.96 11.30
N LEU A 221 -4.37 -29.31 10.38
CA LEU A 221 -4.96 -28.48 9.32
C LEU A 221 -5.26 -29.28 8.04
N ASN A 222 -5.19 -30.62 8.07
CA ASN A 222 -5.39 -31.50 6.92
C ASN A 222 -4.45 -31.24 5.73
N GLY A 223 -3.37 -30.47 5.91
CA GLY A 223 -2.43 -30.12 4.84
C GLY A 223 -1.73 -31.35 4.25
N LYS A 224 -1.40 -32.33 5.09
CA LYS A 224 -0.84 -33.62 4.66
C LYS A 224 -1.74 -34.34 3.65
N GLN A 225 -3.05 -34.37 3.90
CA GLN A 225 -4.00 -35.00 3.00
C GLN A 225 -4.09 -34.24 1.67
N MET A 226 -4.06 -32.91 1.71
CA MET A 226 -4.08 -32.08 0.50
C MET A 226 -2.84 -32.33 -0.37
N VAL A 227 -1.64 -32.37 0.22
CA VAL A 227 -0.42 -32.67 -0.54
C VAL A 227 -0.43 -34.11 -1.06
N MET A 228 -0.94 -35.09 -0.30
CA MET A 228 -1.06 -36.48 -0.77
C MET A 228 -1.97 -36.60 -2.00
N ARG A 229 -3.06 -35.82 -2.07
CA ARG A 229 -3.95 -35.79 -3.26
C ARG A 229 -3.19 -35.42 -4.53
N LEU A 230 -2.17 -34.57 -4.42
CA LEU A 230 -1.38 -34.09 -5.56
C LEU A 230 -0.39 -35.11 -6.10
N LEU A 231 -0.15 -36.23 -5.40
CA LEU A 231 0.72 -37.31 -5.89
C LEU A 231 0.17 -38.01 -7.13
N THR A 232 -1.14 -37.93 -7.36
CA THR A 232 -1.82 -38.47 -8.54
C THR A 232 -2.22 -37.39 -9.55
N HIS A 233 -1.65 -36.19 -9.44
CA HIS A 233 -1.95 -35.09 -10.36
C HIS A 233 -1.43 -35.40 -11.79
N GLU A 234 -2.11 -34.88 -12.81
CA GLU A 234 -1.76 -35.13 -14.22
C GLU A 234 -0.37 -34.56 -14.55
N ASP A 235 -0.10 -33.35 -14.09
CA ASP A 235 1.19 -32.68 -14.27
C ASP A 235 2.33 -33.36 -13.47
N PRO A 236 3.44 -33.76 -14.12
CA PRO A 236 4.57 -34.41 -13.46
C PRO A 236 5.33 -33.51 -12.48
N ASN A 237 5.40 -32.19 -12.71
CA ASN A 237 6.07 -31.26 -11.80
C ASN A 237 5.28 -31.14 -10.49
N VAL A 238 3.95 -31.10 -10.56
CA VAL A 238 3.09 -31.08 -9.37
C VAL A 238 3.32 -32.33 -8.54
N ARG A 239 3.35 -33.51 -9.18
CA ARG A 239 3.66 -34.78 -8.50
C ARG A 239 5.05 -34.78 -7.87
N TYR A 240 6.05 -34.27 -8.59
CA TYR A 240 7.42 -34.17 -8.10
C TYR A 240 7.52 -33.29 -6.84
N HIS A 241 6.96 -32.07 -6.88
CA HIS A 241 6.99 -31.17 -5.73
C HIS A 241 6.15 -31.68 -4.55
N ALA A 242 5.00 -32.30 -4.83
CA ALA A 242 4.19 -32.95 -3.80
C ALA A 242 4.95 -34.11 -3.13
N LEU A 243 5.66 -34.94 -3.90
CA LEU A 243 6.46 -36.04 -3.36
C LEU A 243 7.58 -35.52 -2.43
N LEU A 244 8.33 -34.50 -2.85
CA LEU A 244 9.36 -33.88 -2.01
C LEU A 244 8.78 -33.28 -0.72
N ALA A 245 7.61 -32.66 -0.80
CA ALA A 245 6.93 -32.12 0.36
C ALA A 245 6.47 -33.22 1.33
N ILE A 246 5.89 -34.32 0.82
CA ILE A 246 5.51 -35.47 1.65
C ILE A 246 6.72 -36.12 2.32
N GLN A 247 7.84 -36.26 1.61
CA GLN A 247 9.08 -36.77 2.21
C GLN A 247 9.51 -35.91 3.40
N LYS A 248 9.47 -34.58 3.29
CA LYS A 248 9.75 -33.65 4.40
C LYS A 248 8.75 -33.80 5.56
N ILE A 249 7.46 -33.96 5.26
CA ILE A 249 6.40 -34.06 6.27
C ILE A 249 6.46 -35.39 7.03
N MET A 250 6.80 -36.48 6.35
CA MET A 250 6.71 -37.84 6.90
C MET A 250 7.90 -38.24 7.75
N VAL A 251 9.10 -37.73 7.45
CA VAL A 251 10.29 -38.09 8.20
C VAL A 251 10.21 -37.53 9.62
N HIS A 252 10.67 -38.33 10.59
CA HIS A 252 10.63 -37.98 12.01
C HIS A 252 11.92 -37.33 12.52
N ASN A 253 13.05 -37.51 11.82
CA ASN A 253 14.35 -36.92 12.15
C ASN A 253 15.00 -36.33 10.88
N TRP A 254 15.21 -35.01 10.88
CA TRP A 254 16.10 -34.30 9.97
C TRP A 254 17.20 -33.63 10.80
#